data_AF-A0A368KVB8-F1
#
_entry.id   AF-A0A368KVB8-F1
#
_cell.length_a   1.000
_cell.length_b   1.000
_cell.length_c   1.000
_cell.angle_alpha   90.00
_cell.angle_beta   90.00
_cell.angle_gamma   90.00
#
_symmetry.space_group_name_H-M   'P 1'
#
loop_
_entity.id
_entity.type
_entity.pdbx_description
1 polymer ?
#
loop_
_entity_poly.entity_id
_entity_poly.type
_entity_poly.pdbx_seq_one_letter_code
_entity_poly.pdbx_strand_id
1 'polypeptide(L)'
;MDLIRYLFGSSKRDIFAQRLLRQVQEAGETREVRYDRDTYQFLFFDQGEPAGVTNLNNIFGEYDRLPVHQRDAFLTKIARAILSHHKPIPEAFEDAQCDILPIVRNRAYLEIGNLQRRLQGQKPIFHQHVEIGSHLLAMPVYDLPETTRSIDPELLKQWGRSLYELMETALENLNQVKTTITTLDERVFLFRNQDNYDASRLLMLDRIRNLPLLGLPVAMVPTRDCLLITGDEDDIGLQLMVDLTKQHQQDPRPISSTACRMTGEGWQTWLPPVGHPLHQAMLELHLQGLSNEYHEQHEAIEIALAQSGRKGFVANHYLFRDLNSRELYSYCVWPECPYALLPETDIIVFMDQHHMKPLASGRWDVVQAILGSKIENLETYPPRYRVLSFPTADELKQIGSLPRFCL
;
A
#
# COMPACT_ATOMS: atom_id res chain seq x y z
N MET A 1 18.85 28.02 15.02
CA MET A 1 17.64 27.17 14.91
C MET A 1 16.45 27.67 15.73
N ASP A 2 16.63 28.49 16.80
CA ASP A 2 15.51 28.96 17.65
C ASP A 2 14.70 30.17 17.13
N LEU A 3 15.16 30.87 16.09
CA LEU A 3 14.47 32.08 15.58
C LEU A 3 13.17 31.76 14.83
N ILE A 4 13.07 30.56 14.23
CA ILE A 4 11.89 30.11 13.48
C ILE A 4 10.77 29.65 14.45
N ARG A 5 11.12 29.15 15.64
CA ARG A 5 10.16 28.81 16.70
C ARG A 5 9.37 30.03 17.22
N TYR A 6 10.01 31.19 17.25
CA TYR A 6 9.41 32.42 17.77
C TYR A 6 8.43 33.09 16.79
N LEU A 7 8.60 32.88 15.48
CA LEU A 7 7.86 33.64 14.45
C LEU A 7 6.58 32.95 13.93
N PHE A 8 6.43 31.63 14.05
CA PHE A 8 5.33 30.89 13.39
C PHE A 8 4.48 29.98 14.29
N GLY A 9 4.81 29.86 15.58
CA GLY A 9 4.17 28.89 16.47
C GLY A 9 4.48 27.42 16.09
N SER A 10 4.22 26.49 17.00
CA SER A 10 4.33 25.06 16.69
C SER A 10 3.17 24.65 15.78
N SER A 11 3.45 23.98 14.66
CA SER A 11 2.39 23.47 13.79
C SER A 11 1.49 22.48 14.55
N LYS A 12 0.23 22.27 14.12
CA LYS A 12 -0.64 21.23 14.72
C LYS A 12 0.05 19.87 14.78
N ARG A 13 0.84 19.55 13.75
CA ARG A 13 1.65 18.33 13.65
C ARG A 13 2.73 18.25 14.74
N ASP A 14 3.42 19.36 15.01
CA ASP A 14 4.44 19.43 16.06
C ASP A 14 3.83 19.37 17.46
N ILE A 15 2.69 20.02 17.67
CA ILE A 15 1.94 19.95 18.93
C ILE A 15 1.51 18.51 19.20
N PHE A 16 0.98 17.81 18.20
CA PHE A 16 0.65 16.40 18.30
C PHE A 16 1.88 15.55 18.65
N ALA A 17 2.98 15.71 17.92
CA ALA A 17 4.20 14.93 18.14
C ALA A 17 4.73 15.14 19.58
N GLN A 18 4.74 16.37 20.08
CA GLN A 18 5.15 16.68 21.45
C GLN A 18 4.23 16.05 22.50
N ARG A 19 2.91 16.06 22.27
CA ARG A 19 1.93 15.44 23.17
C ARG A 19 2.10 13.92 23.21
N LEU A 20 2.26 13.28 22.06
CA LEU A 20 2.46 11.84 21.99
C LEU A 20 3.81 11.43 22.61
N LEU A 21 4.89 12.18 22.33
CA LEU A 21 6.21 11.93 22.91
C LEU A 21 6.16 11.96 24.44
N ARG A 22 5.48 12.96 25.01
CA ARG A 22 5.27 13.04 26.47
C ARG A 22 4.54 11.81 27.00
N GLN A 23 3.45 11.39 26.36
CA GLN A 23 2.72 10.20 26.82
C GLN A 23 3.53 8.90 26.69
N VAL A 24 4.33 8.75 25.64
CA VAL A 24 5.24 7.60 25.48
C VAL A 24 6.26 7.56 26.62
N GLN A 25 6.83 8.71 26.98
CA GLN A 25 7.77 8.83 28.10
C GLN A 25 7.08 8.55 29.45
N GLU A 26 5.91 9.14 29.70
CA GLU A 26 5.13 8.93 30.92
C GLU A 26 4.65 7.48 31.08
N ALA A 27 4.41 6.78 29.97
CA ALA A 27 4.00 5.39 29.96
C ALA A 27 5.18 4.39 30.17
N GLY A 28 6.42 4.89 30.27
CA GLY A 28 7.59 4.10 30.67
C GLY A 28 8.52 3.67 29.53
N GLU A 29 8.58 4.43 28.44
CA GLU A 29 9.62 4.22 27.41
C GLU A 29 11.00 4.48 28.01
N THR A 30 11.89 3.50 27.91
CA THR A 30 13.24 3.55 28.49
C THR A 30 14.29 3.97 27.47
N ARG A 31 14.01 3.79 26.17
CA ARG A 31 14.90 4.17 25.08
C ARG A 31 14.93 5.67 24.88
N GLU A 32 16.03 6.18 24.33
CA GLU A 32 16.09 7.56 23.90
C GLU A 32 15.19 7.73 22.67
N VAL A 33 14.25 8.68 22.72
CA VAL A 33 13.34 8.98 21.61
C VAL A 33 13.63 10.37 21.07
N ARG A 34 14.05 10.44 19.80
CA ARG A 34 14.28 11.70 19.08
C ARG A 34 13.15 11.95 18.08
N TYR A 35 12.54 13.12 18.12
CA TYR A 35 11.58 13.56 17.10
C TYR A 35 12.33 14.19 15.93
N ASP A 36 12.26 13.54 14.77
CA ASP A 36 12.73 14.09 13.50
C ASP A 36 11.57 14.80 12.80
N ARG A 37 11.70 16.13 12.65
CA ARG A 37 10.68 16.99 12.06
C ARG A 37 10.64 16.89 10.54
N ASP A 38 11.77 16.62 9.90
CA ASP A 38 11.88 16.62 8.44
C ASP A 38 11.22 15.37 7.86
N THR A 39 11.42 14.22 8.51
CA THR A 39 10.77 12.95 8.13
C THR A 39 9.44 12.70 8.86
N TYR A 40 9.13 13.52 9.88
CA TYR A 40 7.96 13.38 10.76
C TYR A 40 7.87 12.01 11.44
N GLN A 41 8.94 11.65 12.16
CA GLN A 41 9.12 10.34 12.79
C GLN A 41 9.63 10.46 14.22
N PHE A 42 9.34 9.44 15.03
CA PHE A 42 10.13 9.16 16.24
C PHE A 42 11.21 8.14 15.90
N LEU A 43 12.46 8.48 16.22
CA LEU A 43 13.63 7.63 16.13
C LEU A 43 13.98 7.14 17.54
N PHE A 44 14.00 5.83 17.73
CA PHE A 44 14.31 5.21 19.01
C PHE A 44 15.77 4.76 19.02
N PHE A 45 16.47 4.98 20.12
CA PHE A 45 17.85 4.54 20.33
C PHE A 45 17.97 3.77 21.64
N ASP A 46 18.60 2.61 21.58
CA ASP A 46 18.95 1.81 22.75
C ASP A 46 20.47 1.82 22.92
N GLN A 47 20.95 2.33 24.04
CA GLN A 47 22.38 2.53 24.33
C GLN A 47 23.16 3.27 23.22
N GLY A 48 22.49 4.18 22.51
CA GLY A 48 23.08 4.96 21.41
C GLY A 48 22.92 4.33 20.02
N GLU A 49 22.46 3.09 19.92
CA GLU A 49 22.23 2.39 18.65
C GLU A 49 20.77 2.54 18.19
N PRO A 50 20.49 2.69 16.89
CA PRO A 50 19.13 2.75 16.37
C PRO A 50 18.32 1.48 16.72
N ALA A 51 17.20 1.67 17.43
CA ALA A 51 16.38 0.60 17.99
C ALA A 51 14.94 0.57 17.44
N GLY A 52 14.60 1.48 16.52
CA GLY A 52 13.31 1.47 15.84
C GLY A 52 12.86 2.84 15.39
N VAL A 53 11.78 2.86 14.62
CA VAL A 53 11.14 4.08 14.10
C VAL A 53 9.64 3.98 14.24
N THR A 54 8.98 5.09 14.54
CA THR A 54 7.53 5.24 14.41
C THR A 54 7.20 6.39 13.48
N ASN A 55 6.54 6.09 12.36
CA ASN A 55 6.06 7.11 11.42
C ASN A 55 4.80 7.78 11.96
N LEU A 56 4.82 9.11 12.08
CA LEU A 56 3.74 9.87 12.70
C LEU A 56 2.66 10.31 11.71
N ASN A 57 2.87 10.19 10.39
CA ASN A 57 1.92 10.68 9.38
C ASN A 57 0.54 10.05 9.55
N ASN A 58 0.48 8.71 9.54
CA ASN A 58 -0.79 7.98 9.60
C ASN A 58 -1.44 8.13 10.98
N ILE A 59 -0.63 8.16 12.05
CA ILE A 59 -1.11 8.35 13.43
C ILE A 59 -1.72 9.75 13.60
N PHE A 60 -1.07 10.78 13.07
CA PHE A 60 -1.59 12.15 13.07
C PHE A 60 -2.85 12.26 12.21
N GLY A 61 -2.89 11.63 11.05
CA GLY A 61 -4.07 11.61 10.17
C GLY A 61 -5.31 11.03 10.85
N GLU A 62 -5.14 9.98 11.65
CA GLU A 62 -6.19 9.43 12.53
C GLU A 62 -6.56 10.42 13.63
N TYR A 63 -5.58 10.91 14.36
CA TYR A 63 -5.78 11.86 15.46
C TYR A 63 -6.56 13.10 15.03
N ASP A 64 -6.27 13.66 13.85
CA ASP A 64 -6.88 14.91 13.40
C ASP A 64 -8.36 14.72 13.05
N ARG A 65 -8.77 13.52 12.61
CA ARG A 65 -10.17 13.17 12.33
C ARG A 65 -10.99 12.88 13.58
N LEU A 66 -10.34 12.54 14.68
CA LEU A 66 -11.05 12.18 15.91
C LEU A 66 -11.70 13.41 16.55
N PRO A 67 -12.95 13.26 17.07
CA PRO A 67 -13.55 14.24 17.97
C PRO A 67 -12.64 14.52 19.17
N VAL A 68 -12.63 15.77 19.64
CA VAL A 68 -11.72 16.23 20.70
C VAL A 68 -11.74 15.34 21.94
N HIS A 69 -12.92 14.86 22.34
CA HIS A 69 -13.10 14.00 23.52
C HIS A 69 -12.50 12.59 23.40
N GLN A 70 -12.15 12.13 22.19
CA GLN A 70 -11.55 10.81 21.94
C GLN A 70 -10.02 10.88 21.80
N ARG A 71 -9.47 12.08 21.61
CA ARG A 71 -8.05 12.29 21.28
C ARG A 71 -7.09 11.82 22.38
N ASP A 72 -7.44 11.99 23.65
CA ASP A 72 -6.57 11.59 24.76
C ASP A 72 -6.51 10.06 24.93
N ALA A 73 -7.67 9.39 24.77
CA ALA A 73 -7.74 7.94 24.75
C ALA A 73 -6.96 7.36 23.56
N PHE A 74 -7.03 7.99 22.40
CA PHE A 74 -6.25 7.60 21.24
C PHE A 74 -4.75 7.74 21.48
N LEU A 75 -4.27 8.87 22.02
CA LEU A 75 -2.84 9.02 22.33
C LEU A 75 -2.38 7.95 23.32
N THR A 76 -3.20 7.61 24.32
CA THR A 76 -2.88 6.56 25.31
C THR A 76 -2.76 5.19 24.64
N LYS A 77 -3.67 4.88 23.71
CA LYS A 77 -3.62 3.66 22.89
C LYS A 77 -2.31 3.60 22.08
N ILE A 78 -1.95 4.68 21.39
CA ILE A 78 -0.72 4.73 20.58
C ILE A 78 0.53 4.61 21.45
N ALA A 79 0.56 5.26 22.62
CA ALA A 79 1.69 5.14 23.54
C ALA A 79 1.88 3.68 24.00
N ARG A 80 0.80 2.97 24.33
CA ARG A 80 0.84 1.53 24.66
C ARG A 80 1.29 0.67 23.48
N ALA A 81 0.87 0.99 22.26
CA ALA A 81 1.30 0.29 21.06
C ALA A 81 2.82 0.46 20.82
N ILE A 82 3.39 1.64 21.05
CA ILE A 82 4.84 1.88 20.97
C ILE A 82 5.60 1.05 22.03
N LEU A 83 5.04 0.94 23.24
CA LEU A 83 5.62 0.17 24.34
C LEU A 83 5.45 -1.34 24.21
N SER A 84 4.71 -1.83 23.21
CA SER A 84 4.51 -3.26 23.00
C SER A 84 5.80 -4.01 22.67
N HIS A 85 6.88 -3.31 22.30
CA HIS A 85 8.19 -3.91 22.07
C HIS A 85 8.73 -4.65 23.30
N HIS A 86 8.32 -4.25 24.51
CA HIS A 86 8.63 -4.96 25.75
C HIS A 86 7.92 -6.32 25.90
N LYS A 87 6.94 -6.62 25.03
CA LYS A 87 6.22 -7.90 25.03
C LYS A 87 6.83 -8.81 23.96
N PRO A 88 7.74 -9.73 24.33
CA PRO A 88 8.30 -10.68 23.37
C PRO A 88 7.20 -11.61 22.84
N ILE A 89 7.38 -12.07 21.60
CA ILE A 89 6.57 -13.18 21.09
C ILE A 89 7.08 -14.44 21.79
N PRO A 90 6.20 -15.35 22.29
CA PRO A 90 6.63 -16.57 22.96
C PRO A 90 7.59 -17.42 22.11
N GLU A 91 8.59 -18.01 22.77
CA GLU A 91 9.59 -18.87 22.11
C GLU A 91 9.01 -20.21 21.66
N ALA A 92 7.99 -20.71 22.37
CA ALA A 92 7.27 -21.93 22.03
C ALA A 92 6.02 -21.59 21.22
N PHE A 93 5.76 -22.38 20.17
CA PHE A 93 4.60 -22.20 19.29
C PHE A 93 3.29 -22.39 20.07
N GLU A 94 3.26 -23.37 20.96
CA GLU A 94 2.07 -23.75 21.72
C GLU A 94 1.54 -22.60 22.61
N ASP A 95 2.45 -21.74 23.08
CA ASP A 95 2.14 -20.56 23.88
C ASP A 95 1.73 -19.36 23.01
N ALA A 96 2.19 -19.31 21.75
CA ALA A 96 1.88 -18.22 20.82
C ALA A 96 0.62 -18.47 19.99
N GLN A 97 0.26 -19.73 19.74
CA GLN A 97 -0.69 -20.13 18.70
C GLN A 97 -2.06 -19.44 18.78
N CYS A 98 -2.58 -19.19 19.98
CA CYS A 98 -3.91 -18.59 20.19
C CYS A 98 -3.98 -17.12 19.77
N ASP A 99 -2.84 -16.43 19.74
CA ASP A 99 -2.74 -15.02 19.37
C ASP A 99 -2.24 -14.85 17.93
N ILE A 100 -2.10 -15.93 17.15
CA ILE A 100 -1.73 -15.82 15.74
C ILE A 100 -3.00 -15.53 14.94
N LEU A 101 -3.05 -14.36 14.27
CA LEU A 101 -4.15 -13.98 13.39
C LEU A 101 -3.61 -13.61 12.00
N PRO A 102 -4.42 -13.74 10.94
CA PRO A 102 -3.99 -13.37 9.61
C PRO A 102 -4.31 -11.88 9.39
N ILE A 103 -3.42 -11.18 8.71
CA ILE A 103 -3.67 -9.83 8.21
C ILE A 103 -3.63 -9.82 6.70
N VAL A 104 -4.49 -8.98 6.10
CA VAL A 104 -4.41 -8.62 4.69
C VAL A 104 -3.83 -7.22 4.57
N ARG A 105 -2.84 -7.05 3.68
CA ARG A 105 -2.16 -5.77 3.41
C ARG A 105 -2.06 -5.54 1.91
N ASN A 106 -1.84 -4.28 1.52
CA ASN A 106 -1.40 -3.95 0.17
C ASN A 106 -0.04 -4.60 -0.10
N ARG A 107 0.19 -5.16 -1.29
CA ARG A 107 1.48 -5.73 -1.69
C ARG A 107 2.63 -4.73 -1.68
N ALA A 108 2.35 -3.47 -2.00
CA ALA A 108 3.33 -2.38 -1.96
C ALA A 108 3.96 -2.22 -0.56
N TYR A 109 3.25 -2.57 0.51
CA TYR A 109 3.72 -2.48 1.90
C TYR A 109 5.08 -3.17 2.12
N LEU A 110 5.28 -4.37 1.56
CA LEU A 110 6.55 -5.10 1.68
C LEU A 110 7.52 -4.76 0.55
N GLU A 111 6.98 -4.63 -0.66
CA GLU A 111 7.76 -4.53 -1.90
C GLU A 111 8.54 -3.22 -2.00
N ILE A 112 7.95 -2.10 -1.58
CA ILE A 112 8.63 -0.80 -1.56
C ILE A 112 9.84 -0.82 -0.60
N GLY A 113 9.66 -1.39 0.60
CA GLY A 113 10.75 -1.50 1.57
C GLY A 113 11.89 -2.40 1.06
N ASN A 114 11.56 -3.49 0.36
CA ASN A 114 12.55 -4.36 -0.25
C ASN A 114 13.28 -3.71 -1.43
N LEU A 115 12.58 -2.91 -2.24
CA LEU A 115 13.19 -2.10 -3.29
C LEU A 115 14.20 -1.10 -2.71
N GLN A 116 13.82 -0.38 -1.66
CA GLN A 116 14.70 0.58 -0.98
C GLN A 116 16.00 -0.10 -0.50
N ARG A 117 15.88 -1.27 0.15
CA ARG A 117 17.04 -2.07 0.59
C ARG A 117 17.93 -2.49 -0.58
N ARG A 118 17.35 -3.03 -1.66
CA ARG A 118 18.10 -3.45 -2.85
C ARG A 118 18.88 -2.27 -3.46
N LEU A 119 18.26 -1.09 -3.56
CA LEU A 119 18.91 0.11 -4.10
C LEU A 119 20.07 0.60 -3.23
N GLN A 120 19.98 0.41 -1.91
CA GLN A 120 21.06 0.66 -0.94
C GLN A 120 22.10 -0.47 -0.86
N GLY A 121 21.98 -1.54 -1.66
CA GLY A 121 22.88 -2.69 -1.63
C GLY A 121 22.67 -3.64 -0.46
N GLN A 122 21.53 -3.53 0.23
CA GLN A 122 21.13 -4.42 1.32
C GLN A 122 20.30 -5.59 0.80
N LYS A 123 20.27 -6.69 1.56
CA LYS A 123 19.42 -7.84 1.24
C LYS A 123 17.94 -7.49 1.51
N PRO A 124 17.01 -7.92 0.64
CA PRO A 124 15.58 -7.82 0.94
C PRO A 124 15.23 -8.67 2.17
N ILE A 125 14.20 -8.25 2.91
CA ILE A 125 13.60 -9.04 3.99
C ILE A 125 12.43 -9.81 3.39
N PHE A 126 12.55 -11.13 3.39
CA PHE A 126 11.50 -12.02 2.91
C PHE A 126 10.56 -12.35 4.06
N HIS A 127 9.41 -11.68 4.10
CA HIS A 127 8.31 -12.11 4.97
C HIS A 127 7.53 -13.18 4.23
N GLN A 128 7.24 -14.30 4.90
CA GLN A 128 6.42 -15.34 4.31
C GLN A 128 4.97 -14.83 4.22
N HIS A 129 4.38 -14.94 3.02
CA HIS A 129 3.06 -14.42 2.73
C HIS A 129 2.40 -15.22 1.59
N VAL A 130 1.09 -15.05 1.45
CA VAL A 130 0.27 -15.57 0.36
C VAL A 130 -0.21 -14.39 -0.48
N GLU A 131 -0.01 -14.44 -1.80
CA GLU A 131 -0.56 -13.42 -2.71
C GLU A 131 -2.07 -13.62 -2.89
N ILE A 132 -2.82 -12.50 -2.91
CA ILE A 132 -4.26 -12.48 -3.18
C ILE A 132 -4.49 -11.53 -4.35
N GLY A 133 -4.87 -12.08 -5.50
CA GLY A 133 -4.76 -11.36 -6.76
C GLY A 133 -3.34 -10.84 -6.97
N SER A 134 -3.20 -9.70 -7.64
CA SER A 134 -1.92 -9.07 -7.93
C SER A 134 -1.47 -8.03 -6.89
N HIS A 135 -2.38 -7.58 -6.01
CA HIS A 135 -2.21 -6.33 -5.26
C HIS A 135 -2.36 -6.46 -3.73
N LEU A 136 -2.76 -7.63 -3.22
CA LEU A 136 -2.89 -7.90 -1.79
C LEU A 136 -1.97 -9.05 -1.35
N LEU A 137 -1.57 -9.01 -0.08
CA LEU A 137 -0.84 -10.08 0.59
C LEU A 137 -1.57 -10.46 1.87
N ALA A 138 -1.62 -11.76 2.16
CA ALA A 138 -1.97 -12.29 3.47
C ALA A 138 -0.73 -12.82 4.19
N MET A 139 -0.63 -12.52 5.49
CA MET A 139 0.47 -13.00 6.32
C MET A 139 0.00 -13.24 7.76
N PRO A 140 0.62 -14.19 8.48
CA PRO A 140 0.35 -14.38 9.89
C PRO A 140 1.05 -13.29 10.71
N VAL A 141 0.38 -12.81 11.75
CA VAL A 141 0.95 -11.92 12.76
C VAL A 141 0.65 -12.44 14.14
N TYR A 142 1.49 -12.03 15.09
CA TYR A 142 1.20 -12.17 16.50
C TYR A 142 0.39 -10.96 16.97
N ASP A 143 -0.86 -11.19 17.36
CA ASP A 143 -1.78 -10.18 17.85
C ASP A 143 -1.44 -9.78 19.29
N LEU A 144 -1.39 -8.48 19.53
CA LEU A 144 -1.30 -7.90 20.86
C LEU A 144 -2.47 -6.93 21.05
N PRO A 145 -2.88 -6.65 22.29
CA PRO A 145 -4.08 -5.84 22.54
C PRO A 145 -4.15 -4.48 21.81
N GLU A 146 -3.00 -3.87 21.50
CA GLU A 146 -2.93 -2.53 20.90
C GLU A 146 -2.22 -2.50 19.54
N THR A 147 -1.62 -3.61 19.11
CA THR A 147 -0.82 -3.67 17.87
C THR A 147 -0.62 -5.11 17.40
N THR A 148 -0.15 -5.30 16.19
CA THR A 148 0.24 -6.60 15.66
C THR A 148 1.75 -6.63 15.45
N ARG A 149 2.40 -7.75 15.73
CA ARG A 149 3.82 -7.96 15.41
C ARG A 149 3.97 -8.93 14.25
N SER A 150 4.84 -8.58 13.30
CA SER A 150 5.27 -9.51 12.27
C SER A 150 5.99 -10.70 12.90
N ILE A 151 5.69 -11.89 12.40
CA ILE A 151 6.44 -13.11 12.71
C ILE A 151 7.56 -13.21 11.66
N ASP A 152 8.81 -13.12 12.10
CA ASP A 152 9.96 -13.19 11.20
C ASP A 152 10.33 -14.64 10.83
N PRO A 153 11.09 -14.84 9.74
CA PRO A 153 11.48 -16.19 9.29
C PRO A 153 12.31 -16.98 10.32
N GLU A 154 13.08 -16.30 11.16
CA GLU A 154 13.88 -16.91 12.21
C GLU A 154 13.00 -17.54 13.30
N LEU A 155 11.98 -16.81 13.78
CA LEU A 155 11.01 -17.30 14.75
C LEU A 155 10.18 -18.45 14.18
N LEU A 156 9.77 -18.34 12.92
CA LEU A 156 9.06 -19.42 12.24
C LEU A 156 9.91 -20.70 12.16
N LYS A 157 11.20 -20.57 11.84
CA LYS A 157 12.14 -21.68 11.82
C LYS A 157 12.35 -22.27 13.22
N GLN A 158 12.39 -21.43 14.25
CA GLN A 158 12.49 -21.88 15.64
C GLN A 158 11.27 -22.70 16.06
N TRP A 159 10.06 -22.29 15.68
CA TRP A 159 8.83 -23.05 15.91
C TRP A 159 8.76 -24.35 15.10
N GLY A 160 9.63 -24.52 14.09
CA GLY A 160 9.61 -25.69 13.22
C GLY A 160 8.34 -25.78 12.37
N ARG A 161 7.72 -24.63 12.05
CA ARG A 161 6.48 -24.55 11.28
C ARG A 161 6.69 -23.96 9.90
N SER A 162 5.81 -24.31 8.98
CA SER A 162 5.69 -23.70 7.66
C SER A 162 4.71 -22.52 7.66
N LEU A 163 4.80 -21.64 6.65
CA LEU A 163 3.76 -20.62 6.41
C LEU A 163 2.36 -21.24 6.36
N TYR A 164 2.23 -22.40 5.71
CA TYR A 164 0.95 -23.08 5.54
C TYR A 164 0.32 -23.41 6.89
N GLU A 165 1.06 -24.06 7.79
CA GLU A 165 0.57 -24.40 9.15
C GLU A 165 0.23 -23.15 9.97
N LEU A 166 1.03 -22.09 9.87
CA LEU A 166 0.73 -20.82 10.55
C LEU A 166 -0.53 -20.17 10.00
N MET A 167 -0.72 -20.18 8.68
CA MET A 167 -1.91 -19.62 8.05
C MET A 167 -3.16 -20.43 8.40
N GLU A 168 -3.07 -21.76 8.47
CA GLU A 168 -4.18 -22.60 8.98
C GLU A 168 -4.54 -22.20 10.41
N THR A 169 -3.56 -22.15 11.32
CA THR A 169 -3.76 -21.73 12.73
C THR A 169 -4.38 -20.33 12.79
N ALA A 170 -3.87 -19.40 12.00
CA ALA A 170 -4.36 -18.03 11.93
C ALA A 170 -5.83 -17.98 11.49
N LEU A 171 -6.19 -18.74 10.45
CA LEU A 171 -7.55 -18.81 9.93
C LEU A 171 -8.51 -19.49 10.89
N GLU A 172 -8.06 -20.50 11.63
CA GLU A 172 -8.83 -21.13 12.71
C GLU A 172 -9.14 -20.12 13.82
N ASN A 173 -8.14 -19.34 14.27
CA ASN A 173 -8.35 -18.29 15.26
C ASN A 173 -9.29 -17.20 14.76
N LEU A 174 -9.11 -16.72 13.52
CA LEU A 174 -10.02 -15.72 12.94
C LEU A 174 -11.45 -16.26 12.84
N ASN A 175 -11.64 -17.55 12.57
CA ASN A 175 -12.95 -18.18 12.54
C ASN A 175 -13.66 -18.22 13.91
N GLN A 176 -12.90 -18.19 15.01
CA GLN A 176 -13.43 -18.11 16.37
C GLN A 176 -13.81 -16.66 16.75
N VAL A 177 -13.23 -15.65 16.08
CA VAL A 177 -13.59 -14.26 16.29
C VAL A 177 -15.01 -14.00 15.78
N LYS A 178 -15.87 -13.49 16.67
CA LYS A 178 -17.24 -13.15 16.33
C LYS A 178 -17.26 -12.20 15.12
N THR A 179 -17.99 -12.60 14.10
CA THR A 179 -18.09 -11.85 12.85
C THR A 179 -19.54 -11.48 12.59
N THR A 180 -19.79 -10.18 12.46
CA THR A 180 -21.06 -9.60 12.04
C THR A 180 -20.93 -9.14 10.61
N ILE A 181 -21.88 -9.55 9.78
CA ILE A 181 -22.00 -9.14 8.37
C ILE A 181 -23.28 -8.33 8.28
N THR A 182 -23.15 -7.07 7.86
CA THR A 182 -24.29 -6.20 7.58
C THR A 182 -24.52 -6.13 6.09
N THR A 183 -25.73 -5.79 5.66
CA THR A 183 -26.04 -5.62 4.23
C THR A 183 -26.48 -4.20 3.94
N LEU A 184 -26.14 -3.73 2.74
CA LEU A 184 -26.69 -2.52 2.14
C LEU A 184 -27.54 -2.93 0.94
N ASP A 185 -28.82 -2.57 0.99
CA ASP A 185 -29.83 -2.90 -0.03
C ASP A 185 -29.93 -4.40 -0.35
N GLU A 186 -29.53 -5.29 0.58
CA GLU A 186 -29.44 -6.75 0.36
C GLU A 186 -28.48 -7.17 -0.77
N ARG A 187 -27.65 -6.25 -1.28
CA ARG A 187 -26.75 -6.46 -2.43
C ARG A 187 -25.28 -6.45 -2.06
N VAL A 188 -24.90 -5.51 -1.20
CA VAL A 188 -23.51 -5.39 -0.71
C VAL A 188 -23.45 -5.88 0.72
N PHE A 189 -22.52 -6.78 1.01
CA PHE A 189 -22.22 -7.31 2.32
C PHE A 189 -21.00 -6.57 2.88
N LEU A 190 -21.15 -5.98 4.07
CA LEU A 190 -20.15 -5.15 4.71
C LEU A 190 -19.70 -5.81 6.02
N PHE A 191 -18.38 -5.97 6.12
CA PHE A 191 -17.69 -6.38 7.34
C PHE A 191 -17.07 -5.13 7.96
N ARG A 192 -17.58 -4.74 9.13
CA ARG A 192 -17.15 -3.58 9.93
C ARG A 192 -17.24 -3.90 11.42
N ASN A 193 -16.40 -4.83 11.88
CA ASN A 193 -16.45 -5.42 13.21
C ASN A 193 -15.70 -4.60 14.27
N GLN A 194 -14.96 -3.57 13.86
CA GLN A 194 -14.19 -2.68 14.75
C GLN A 194 -13.08 -3.39 15.53
N ASP A 195 -12.54 -4.47 14.98
CA ASP A 195 -11.48 -5.28 15.57
C ASP A 195 -10.16 -5.23 14.78
N ASN A 196 -10.06 -4.45 13.70
CA ASN A 196 -8.90 -4.38 12.81
C ASN A 196 -8.69 -5.59 11.90
N TYR A 197 -9.65 -6.50 11.81
CA TYR A 197 -9.54 -7.74 11.03
C TYR A 197 -10.58 -7.84 9.90
N ASP A 198 -11.34 -6.79 9.61
CA ASP A 198 -12.34 -6.82 8.53
C ASP A 198 -11.73 -7.14 7.17
N ALA A 199 -10.58 -6.56 6.83
CA ALA A 199 -9.81 -6.92 5.65
C ALA A 199 -9.41 -8.41 5.62
N SER A 200 -9.01 -8.96 6.78
CA SER A 200 -8.59 -10.35 6.92
C SER A 200 -9.72 -11.35 6.68
N ARG A 201 -10.97 -10.92 6.89
CA ARG A 201 -12.15 -11.76 6.63
C ARG A 201 -12.34 -12.10 5.16
N LEU A 202 -11.60 -11.45 4.24
CA LEU A 202 -11.46 -11.86 2.84
C LEU A 202 -10.99 -13.32 2.71
N LEU A 203 -10.23 -13.81 3.69
CA LEU A 203 -9.71 -15.17 3.73
C LEU A 203 -10.73 -16.21 4.22
N MET A 204 -11.89 -15.79 4.73
CA MET A 204 -12.94 -16.69 5.22
C MET A 204 -13.79 -17.22 4.04
N LEU A 205 -13.14 -17.97 3.14
CA LEU A 205 -13.70 -18.33 1.83
C LEU A 205 -15.07 -19.01 1.94
N ASP A 206 -15.24 -19.94 2.86
CA ASP A 206 -16.51 -20.65 3.02
C ASP A 206 -17.63 -19.75 3.53
N ARG A 207 -17.33 -18.76 4.38
CA ARG A 207 -18.33 -17.77 4.80
C ARG A 207 -18.76 -16.89 3.62
N ILE A 208 -17.80 -16.47 2.80
CA ILE A 208 -18.06 -15.61 1.63
C ILE A 208 -18.85 -16.37 0.56
N ARG A 209 -18.51 -17.64 0.30
CA ARG A 209 -19.23 -18.50 -0.66
C ARG A 209 -20.69 -18.75 -0.28
N ASN A 210 -21.00 -18.72 1.01
CA ASN A 210 -22.36 -18.90 1.52
C ASN A 210 -23.20 -17.61 1.54
N LEU A 211 -22.64 -16.47 1.12
CA LEU A 211 -23.41 -15.24 0.99
C LEU A 211 -24.38 -15.34 -0.21
N PRO A 212 -25.61 -14.82 -0.10
CA PRO A 212 -26.58 -14.84 -1.19
C PRO A 212 -26.25 -13.75 -2.22
N LEU A 213 -25.27 -14.03 -3.08
CA LEU A 213 -24.75 -13.13 -4.12
C LEU A 213 -25.30 -13.50 -5.50
N LEU A 214 -25.35 -12.53 -6.42
CA LEU A 214 -25.63 -12.78 -7.84
C LEU A 214 -24.31 -13.02 -8.59
N GLY A 215 -24.09 -14.24 -9.06
CA GLY A 215 -22.83 -14.62 -9.72
C GLY A 215 -21.71 -14.93 -8.72
N LEU A 216 -20.46 -14.65 -9.12
CA LEU A 216 -19.26 -14.89 -8.33
C LEU A 216 -19.00 -13.77 -7.32
N PRO A 217 -18.45 -14.06 -6.13
CA PRO A 217 -18.07 -13.03 -5.17
C PRO A 217 -17.03 -12.06 -5.72
N VAL A 218 -17.31 -10.77 -5.64
CA VAL A 218 -16.38 -9.66 -5.86
C VAL A 218 -16.12 -8.99 -4.52
N ALA A 219 -14.85 -8.67 -4.25
CA ALA A 219 -14.42 -8.04 -3.02
C ALA A 219 -13.63 -6.76 -3.30
N MET A 220 -13.81 -5.76 -2.43
CA MET A 220 -12.89 -4.63 -2.28
C MET A 220 -12.50 -4.48 -0.81
N VAL A 221 -11.22 -4.16 -0.58
CA VAL A 221 -10.64 -3.97 0.76
C VAL A 221 -10.09 -2.54 0.87
N PRO A 222 -10.95 -1.51 0.93
CA PRO A 222 -10.50 -0.12 0.93
C PRO A 222 -9.61 0.21 2.13
N THR A 223 -9.89 -0.35 3.30
CA THR A 223 -9.15 -0.13 4.54
C THR A 223 -9.07 -1.42 5.35
N ARG A 224 -8.28 -1.43 6.41
CA ARG A 224 -8.19 -2.57 7.34
C ARG A 224 -9.53 -2.89 8.03
N ASP A 225 -10.35 -1.87 8.26
CA ASP A 225 -11.61 -1.91 9.02
C ASP A 225 -12.85 -1.93 8.10
N CYS A 226 -12.66 -2.29 6.83
CA CYS A 226 -13.74 -2.34 5.86
C CYS A 226 -13.46 -3.39 4.78
N LEU A 227 -14.30 -4.41 4.72
CA LEU A 227 -14.38 -5.35 3.59
C LEU A 227 -15.78 -5.28 3.00
N LEU A 228 -15.82 -5.08 1.68
CA LEU A 228 -17.04 -5.01 0.87
C LEU A 228 -17.10 -6.24 -0.03
N ILE A 229 -18.23 -6.95 -0.03
CA ILE A 229 -18.50 -8.07 -0.94
C ILE A 229 -19.80 -7.82 -1.70
N THR A 230 -19.81 -8.07 -3.02
CA THR A 230 -21.02 -8.11 -3.87
C THR A 230 -20.88 -9.23 -4.90
N GLY A 231 -21.91 -9.50 -5.69
CA GLY A 231 -21.84 -10.41 -6.84
C GLY A 231 -21.34 -9.72 -8.11
N ASP A 232 -20.61 -10.43 -8.98
CA ASP A 232 -20.16 -9.89 -10.28
C ASP A 232 -21.27 -9.72 -11.32
N GLU A 233 -22.46 -10.28 -11.06
CA GLU A 233 -23.68 -10.09 -11.87
C GLU A 233 -24.67 -9.10 -11.22
N ASP A 234 -24.28 -8.40 -10.13
CA ASP A 234 -25.12 -7.37 -9.49
C ASP A 234 -24.62 -5.96 -9.81
N ASP A 235 -25.11 -5.39 -10.92
CA ASP A 235 -24.75 -4.02 -11.34
C ASP A 235 -25.00 -2.97 -10.25
N ILE A 236 -26.12 -3.08 -9.52
CA ILE A 236 -26.44 -2.12 -8.46
C ILE A 236 -25.48 -2.32 -7.28
N GLY A 237 -25.21 -3.58 -6.90
CA GLY A 237 -24.25 -3.92 -5.86
C GLY A 237 -22.82 -3.46 -6.19
N LEU A 238 -22.37 -3.64 -7.43
CA LEU A 238 -21.08 -3.13 -7.91
C LEU A 238 -21.02 -1.60 -7.88
N GLN A 239 -22.08 -0.90 -8.26
CA GLN A 239 -22.14 0.56 -8.17
C GLN A 239 -22.07 1.03 -6.70
N LEU A 240 -22.82 0.40 -5.80
CA LEU A 240 -22.75 0.68 -4.37
C LEU A 240 -21.35 0.41 -3.78
N MET A 241 -20.70 -0.67 -4.21
CA MET A 241 -19.32 -0.97 -3.83
C MET A 241 -18.35 0.13 -4.27
N VAL A 242 -18.46 0.61 -5.52
CA VAL A 242 -17.67 1.74 -6.03
C VAL A 242 -17.87 2.98 -5.16
N ASP A 243 -19.12 3.33 -4.85
CA ASP A 243 -19.44 4.53 -4.08
C ASP A 243 -18.96 4.46 -2.63
N LEU A 244 -19.05 3.28 -2.01
CA LEU A 244 -18.49 3.03 -0.67
C LEU A 244 -16.96 3.11 -0.68
N THR A 245 -16.29 2.51 -1.66
CA THR A 245 -14.82 2.59 -1.78
C THR A 245 -14.36 4.04 -1.96
N LYS A 246 -15.09 4.86 -2.73
CA LYS A 246 -14.79 6.30 -2.89
C LYS A 246 -14.79 7.07 -1.56
N GLN A 247 -15.67 6.71 -0.61
CA GLN A 247 -15.71 7.34 0.71
C GLN A 247 -14.44 7.09 1.54
N HIS A 248 -13.68 6.04 1.22
CA HIS A 248 -12.46 5.67 1.91
C HIS A 248 -11.18 6.13 1.19
N GLN A 249 -11.25 6.84 0.07
CA GLN A 249 -10.05 7.27 -0.69
C GLN A 249 -9.08 8.12 0.11
N GLN A 250 -9.61 8.89 1.06
CA GLN A 250 -8.80 9.74 1.92
C GLN A 250 -8.45 9.05 3.23
N ASP A 251 -8.74 7.75 3.45
CA ASP A 251 -8.39 7.07 4.70
C ASP A 251 -6.87 7.19 4.99
N PRO A 252 -6.43 7.39 6.26
CA PRO A 252 -5.01 7.50 6.59
C PRO A 252 -4.25 6.18 6.45
N ARG A 253 -4.95 5.03 6.34
CA ARG A 253 -4.36 3.70 6.18
C ARG A 253 -5.13 2.90 5.13
N PRO A 254 -5.10 3.34 3.85
CA PRO A 254 -5.76 2.61 2.78
C PRO A 254 -5.07 1.25 2.59
N ILE A 255 -5.85 0.23 2.21
CA ILE A 255 -5.31 -1.06 1.76
C ILE A 255 -5.35 -1.11 0.23
N SER A 256 -6.50 -1.27 -0.41
CA SER A 256 -6.57 -1.18 -1.87
C SER A 256 -7.96 -0.81 -2.36
N SER A 257 -8.00 -0.03 -3.45
CA SER A 257 -9.23 0.28 -4.18
C SER A 257 -9.47 -0.65 -5.37
N THR A 258 -8.61 -1.65 -5.56
CA THR A 258 -8.71 -2.64 -6.64
C THR A 258 -9.62 -3.78 -6.21
N ALA A 259 -10.47 -4.25 -7.13
CA ALA A 259 -11.35 -5.39 -6.85
C ALA A 259 -10.65 -6.73 -7.07
N CYS A 260 -11.05 -7.72 -6.27
CA CYS A 260 -10.77 -9.13 -6.51
C CYS A 260 -12.08 -9.86 -6.80
N ARG A 261 -12.06 -10.86 -7.69
CA ARG A 261 -13.16 -11.80 -7.89
C ARG A 261 -12.74 -13.20 -7.48
N MET A 262 -13.59 -13.89 -6.74
CA MET A 262 -13.34 -15.27 -6.30
C MET A 262 -13.70 -16.24 -7.42
N THR A 263 -12.71 -17.00 -7.88
CA THR A 263 -12.86 -18.06 -8.89
C THR A 263 -12.57 -19.43 -8.27
N GLY A 264 -12.63 -20.50 -9.06
CA GLY A 264 -12.19 -21.82 -8.62
C GLY A 264 -10.71 -21.88 -8.22
N GLU A 265 -9.88 -20.97 -8.72
CA GLU A 265 -8.46 -20.85 -8.41
C GLU A 265 -8.17 -19.89 -7.23
N GLY A 266 -9.22 -19.38 -6.57
CA GLY A 266 -9.11 -18.39 -5.50
C GLY A 266 -9.36 -16.97 -5.98
N TRP A 267 -8.91 -15.99 -5.19
CA TRP A 267 -9.08 -14.56 -5.46
C TRP A 267 -8.14 -14.09 -6.56
N GLN A 268 -8.71 -13.51 -7.62
CA GLN A 268 -7.99 -12.94 -8.75
C GLN A 268 -8.30 -11.44 -8.85
N THR A 269 -7.30 -10.60 -9.13
CA THR A 269 -7.54 -9.18 -9.45
C THR A 269 -8.51 -9.11 -10.62
N TRP A 270 -9.52 -8.26 -10.52
CA TRP A 270 -10.61 -8.27 -11.48
C TRP A 270 -11.14 -6.87 -11.79
N LEU A 271 -11.51 -6.69 -13.05
CA LEU A 271 -12.34 -5.59 -13.54
C LEU A 271 -13.49 -6.20 -14.34
N PRO A 272 -14.67 -5.57 -14.36
CA PRO A 272 -15.73 -5.93 -15.29
C PRO A 272 -15.19 -5.94 -16.74
N PRO A 273 -15.74 -6.75 -17.65
CA PRO A 273 -15.32 -6.73 -19.05
C PRO A 273 -15.45 -5.34 -19.69
N VAL A 274 -14.62 -5.06 -20.70
CA VAL A 274 -14.75 -3.84 -21.51
C VAL A 274 -16.15 -3.79 -22.13
N GLY A 275 -16.86 -2.68 -21.94
CA GLY A 275 -18.26 -2.49 -22.35
C GLY A 275 -19.27 -2.64 -21.21
N HIS A 276 -18.86 -3.16 -20.05
CA HIS A 276 -19.70 -3.17 -18.85
C HIS A 276 -19.92 -1.72 -18.34
N PRO A 277 -21.13 -1.34 -17.87
CA PRO A 277 -21.43 0.03 -17.42
C PRO A 277 -20.48 0.55 -16.33
N LEU A 278 -20.00 -0.36 -15.47
CA LEU A 278 -19.12 -0.04 -14.34
C LEU A 278 -17.63 -0.26 -14.60
N HIS A 279 -17.24 -0.72 -15.80
CA HIS A 279 -15.83 -0.96 -16.14
C HIS A 279 -14.98 0.28 -15.86
N GLN A 280 -15.40 1.44 -16.38
CA GLN A 280 -14.66 2.69 -16.24
C GLN A 280 -14.57 3.16 -14.79
N ALA A 281 -15.66 3.08 -14.03
CA ALA A 281 -15.67 3.52 -12.64
C ALA A 281 -14.74 2.68 -11.75
N MET A 282 -14.68 1.35 -11.98
CA MET A 282 -13.77 0.46 -11.25
C MET A 282 -12.31 0.59 -11.74
N LEU A 283 -12.09 0.80 -13.04
CA LEU A 283 -10.77 1.10 -13.59
C LEU A 283 -10.21 2.40 -13.01
N GLU A 284 -11.04 3.44 -12.86
CA GLU A 284 -10.63 4.69 -12.21
C GLU A 284 -10.18 4.48 -10.76
N LEU A 285 -10.90 3.67 -9.98
CA LEU A 285 -10.51 3.32 -8.61
C LEU A 285 -9.18 2.56 -8.57
N HIS A 286 -9.00 1.59 -9.48
CA HIS A 286 -7.76 0.84 -9.61
C HIS A 286 -6.57 1.76 -9.93
N LEU A 287 -6.69 2.60 -10.95
CA LEU A 287 -5.64 3.52 -11.37
C LEU A 287 -5.30 4.57 -10.30
N GLN A 288 -6.29 5.06 -9.55
CA GLN A 288 -6.06 5.97 -8.43
C GLN A 288 -5.29 5.31 -7.29
N GLY A 289 -5.68 4.08 -6.91
CA GLY A 289 -4.94 3.28 -5.92
C GLY A 289 -3.49 3.03 -6.35
N LEU A 290 -3.31 2.57 -7.59
CA LEU A 290 -1.99 2.32 -8.16
C LEU A 290 -1.12 3.59 -8.23
N SER A 291 -1.72 4.75 -8.52
CA SER A 291 -1.00 6.02 -8.52
C SER A 291 -0.46 6.40 -7.14
N ASN A 292 -1.19 6.08 -6.05
CA ASN A 292 -0.70 6.29 -4.69
C ASN A 292 0.47 5.35 -4.37
N GLU A 293 0.36 4.06 -4.75
CA GLU A 293 1.43 3.07 -4.58
C GLU A 293 2.71 3.49 -5.33
N TYR A 294 2.57 4.00 -6.56
CA TYR A 294 3.71 4.53 -7.32
C TYR A 294 4.32 5.79 -6.72
N HIS A 295 3.52 6.63 -6.08
CA HIS A 295 4.00 7.82 -5.38
C HIS A 295 4.84 7.44 -4.16
N GLU A 296 4.35 6.54 -3.31
CA GLU A 296 5.11 5.99 -2.17
C GLU A 296 6.42 5.31 -2.63
N GLN A 297 6.34 4.54 -3.72
CA GLN A 297 7.51 3.90 -4.30
C GLN A 297 8.52 4.94 -4.83
N HIS A 298 8.06 6.02 -5.47
CA HIS A 298 8.90 7.09 -5.96
C HIS A 298 9.68 7.76 -4.82
N GLU A 299 9.00 8.13 -3.73
CA GLU A 299 9.66 8.73 -2.56
C GLU A 299 10.72 7.80 -1.95
N ALA A 300 10.42 6.51 -1.82
CA ALA A 300 11.36 5.53 -1.28
C ALA A 300 12.60 5.37 -2.18
N ILE A 301 12.43 5.39 -3.50
CA ILE A 301 13.55 5.32 -4.46
C ILE A 301 14.40 6.58 -4.38
N GLU A 302 13.81 7.77 -4.37
CA GLU A 302 14.53 9.05 -4.27
C GLU A 302 15.38 9.10 -2.99
N ILE A 303 14.81 8.69 -1.85
CA ILE A 303 15.53 8.58 -0.58
C ILE A 303 16.72 7.61 -0.70
N ALA A 304 16.52 6.43 -1.29
CA ALA A 304 17.59 5.44 -1.46
C ALA A 304 18.71 5.93 -2.39
N LEU A 305 18.36 6.61 -3.50
CA LEU A 305 19.33 7.17 -4.43
C LEU A 305 20.15 8.29 -3.78
N ALA A 306 19.48 9.20 -3.07
CA ALA A 306 20.13 10.28 -2.33
C ALA A 306 21.13 9.74 -1.28
N GLN A 307 20.72 8.72 -0.50
CA GLN A 307 21.57 8.11 0.53
C GLN A 307 22.75 7.31 -0.04
N SER A 308 22.56 6.67 -1.20
CA SER A 308 23.63 5.91 -1.88
C SER A 308 24.55 6.76 -2.76
N GLY A 309 24.25 8.05 -2.95
CA GLY A 309 24.96 8.95 -3.84
C GLY A 309 24.80 8.61 -5.33
N ARG A 310 23.89 7.69 -5.67
CA ARG A 310 23.59 7.30 -7.05
C ARG A 310 22.74 8.37 -7.71
N LYS A 311 23.07 8.74 -8.95
CA LYS A 311 22.31 9.71 -9.74
C LYS A 311 21.40 8.98 -10.71
N GLY A 312 20.15 9.41 -10.78
CA GLY A 312 19.20 8.90 -11.76
C GLY A 312 17.90 9.68 -11.78
N PHE A 313 17.19 9.57 -12.90
CA PHE A 313 15.86 10.13 -13.02
C PHE A 313 14.82 9.10 -12.57
N VAL A 314 13.98 9.46 -11.59
CA VAL A 314 12.85 8.63 -11.18
C VAL A 314 11.60 9.24 -11.80
N ALA A 315 10.98 8.54 -12.75
CA ALA A 315 9.79 9.06 -13.40
C ALA A 315 8.59 9.01 -12.44
N ASN A 316 7.75 10.02 -12.53
CA ASN A 316 6.46 10.05 -11.85
C ASN A 316 5.41 9.27 -12.65
N HIS A 317 4.47 8.67 -11.92
CA HIS A 317 3.25 8.12 -12.47
C HIS A 317 2.16 9.18 -12.38
N TYR A 318 1.62 9.59 -13.53
CA TYR A 318 0.57 10.59 -13.61
C TYR A 318 -0.71 9.99 -14.18
N LEU A 319 -1.84 10.57 -13.81
CA LEU A 319 -3.13 10.27 -14.41
C LEU A 319 -3.63 11.51 -15.16
N PHE A 320 -4.21 11.30 -16.34
CA PHE A 320 -4.92 12.35 -17.06
C PHE A 320 -6.25 11.83 -17.58
N ARG A 321 -7.23 12.74 -17.67
CA ARG A 321 -8.54 12.43 -18.23
C ARG A 321 -8.58 12.83 -19.70
N ASP A 322 -9.12 11.96 -20.55
CA ASP A 322 -9.40 12.30 -21.93
C ASP A 322 -10.49 13.34 -22.07
N LEU A 323 -10.24 14.39 -22.85
CA LEU A 323 -11.24 15.44 -23.03
C LEU A 323 -12.38 14.96 -23.92
N ASN A 324 -12.10 14.05 -24.87
CA ASN A 324 -13.08 13.52 -25.80
C ASN A 324 -13.75 12.26 -25.22
N SER A 325 -12.97 11.23 -24.84
CA SER A 325 -13.53 9.98 -24.33
C SER A 325 -13.92 10.03 -22.86
N ARG A 326 -13.42 11.03 -22.10
CA ARG A 326 -13.60 11.14 -20.64
C ARG A 326 -12.96 10.01 -19.83
N GLU A 327 -12.29 9.08 -20.48
CA GLU A 327 -11.58 7.97 -19.84
C GLU A 327 -10.32 8.45 -19.12
N LEU A 328 -9.91 7.72 -18.10
CA LEU A 328 -8.69 8.00 -17.35
C LEU A 328 -7.55 7.14 -17.90
N TYR A 329 -6.42 7.77 -18.16
CA TYR A 329 -5.20 7.11 -18.63
C TYR A 329 -4.03 7.47 -17.73
N SER A 330 -3.11 6.53 -17.57
CA SER A 330 -1.83 6.74 -16.91
C SER A 330 -0.74 7.11 -17.90
N TYR A 331 0.19 7.95 -17.48
CA TYR A 331 1.38 8.27 -18.28
C TYR A 331 2.59 8.58 -17.40
N CYS A 332 3.78 8.35 -17.96
CA CYS A 332 5.03 8.83 -17.38
C CYS A 332 5.79 9.68 -18.40
N VAL A 333 6.72 10.49 -17.89
CA VAL A 333 7.61 11.30 -18.70
C VAL A 333 9.01 10.75 -18.58
N TRP A 334 9.64 10.46 -19.72
CA TRP A 334 11.03 10.08 -19.81
C TRP A 334 11.82 11.20 -20.50
N PRO A 335 12.54 12.05 -19.75
CA PRO A 335 13.42 13.06 -20.34
C PRO A 335 14.63 12.40 -21.01
N GLU A 336 15.32 13.12 -21.89
CA GLU A 336 16.54 12.70 -22.58
C GLU A 336 17.71 12.47 -21.60
N CYS A 337 17.61 11.41 -20.81
CA CYS A 337 18.60 10.98 -19.84
C CYS A 337 18.88 9.48 -20.00
N PRO A 338 20.14 9.04 -19.84
CA PRO A 338 20.51 7.66 -20.05
C PRO A 338 19.98 6.74 -18.96
N TYR A 339 20.01 7.16 -17.68
CA TYR A 339 19.58 6.32 -16.56
C TYR A 339 18.27 6.83 -15.96
N ALA A 340 17.21 6.04 -16.12
CA ALA A 340 15.91 6.32 -15.52
C ALA A 340 15.24 5.06 -14.94
N LEU A 341 14.35 5.30 -13.98
CA LEU A 341 13.44 4.31 -13.41
C LEU A 341 12.00 4.72 -13.77
N LEU A 342 11.34 3.91 -14.60
CA LEU A 342 10.04 4.20 -15.19
C LEU A 342 8.94 3.37 -14.50
N PRO A 343 7.84 3.97 -14.03
CA PRO A 343 6.64 3.22 -13.66
C PRO A 343 5.98 2.66 -14.93
N GLU A 344 5.30 1.52 -14.80
CA GLU A 344 4.39 1.04 -15.84
C GLU A 344 3.20 1.98 -15.96
N THR A 345 2.87 2.38 -17.19
CA THR A 345 1.80 3.34 -17.49
C THR A 345 1.18 3.00 -18.84
N ASP A 346 0.05 3.57 -19.20
CA ASP A 346 -0.55 3.36 -20.53
C ASP A 346 0.29 4.02 -21.62
N ILE A 347 0.91 5.17 -21.31
CA ILE A 347 1.63 6.02 -22.26
C ILE A 347 2.97 6.49 -21.69
N ILE A 348 4.03 6.37 -22.48
CA ILE A 348 5.33 7.01 -22.20
C ILE A 348 5.49 8.23 -23.09
N VAL A 349 5.77 9.38 -22.48
CA VAL A 349 6.09 10.63 -23.19
C VAL A 349 7.59 10.89 -23.13
N PHE A 350 8.24 10.90 -24.28
CA PHE A 350 9.67 11.18 -24.41
C PHE A 350 9.87 12.69 -24.53
N MET A 351 10.72 13.28 -23.70
CA MET A 351 10.94 14.73 -23.69
C MET A 351 12.39 15.11 -23.93
N ASP A 352 12.58 16.16 -24.72
CA ASP A 352 13.85 16.87 -24.82
C ASP A 352 14.17 17.53 -23.47
N GLN A 353 15.35 17.20 -22.91
CA GLN A 353 15.81 17.71 -21.62
C GLN A 353 16.02 19.23 -21.61
N HIS A 354 16.28 19.87 -22.75
CA HIS A 354 16.63 21.29 -22.83
C HIS A 354 15.41 22.19 -23.03
N HIS A 355 14.49 21.77 -23.88
CA HIS A 355 13.33 22.60 -24.26
C HIS A 355 12.01 22.12 -23.65
N MET A 356 12.02 21.00 -22.91
CA MET A 356 10.82 20.37 -22.35
C MET A 356 9.73 20.12 -23.40
N LYS A 357 10.16 19.80 -24.64
CA LYS A 357 9.27 19.52 -25.77
C LYS A 357 9.12 18.00 -25.94
N PRO A 358 7.91 17.49 -26.24
CA PRO A 358 7.73 16.10 -26.61
C PRO A 358 8.51 15.74 -27.87
N LEU A 359 9.30 14.68 -27.82
CA LEU A 359 10.03 14.09 -28.95
C LEU A 359 9.25 12.95 -29.60
N ALA A 360 8.59 12.15 -28.77
CA ALA A 360 7.75 11.03 -29.16
C ALA A 360 6.77 10.71 -28.04
N SER A 361 5.72 9.95 -28.34
CA SER A 361 4.86 9.36 -27.32
C SER A 361 4.25 8.08 -27.85
N GLY A 362 4.23 7.04 -27.02
CA GLY A 362 3.73 5.73 -27.42
C GLY A 362 3.12 4.98 -26.27
N ARG A 363 2.27 4.00 -26.62
CA ARG A 363 1.74 3.06 -25.65
C ARG A 363 2.86 2.17 -25.11
N TRP A 364 2.74 1.76 -23.86
CA TRP A 364 3.77 0.95 -23.19
C TRP A 364 4.11 -0.34 -23.91
N ASP A 365 3.09 -1.08 -24.35
CA ASP A 365 3.22 -2.31 -25.14
C ASP A 365 4.06 -2.11 -26.42
N VAL A 366 3.80 -1.03 -27.15
CA VAL A 366 4.55 -0.65 -28.36
C VAL A 366 5.99 -0.27 -28.02
N VAL A 367 6.20 0.55 -26.99
CA VAL A 367 7.54 0.98 -26.59
C VAL A 367 8.39 -0.22 -26.14
N GLN A 368 7.81 -1.12 -25.34
CA GLN A 368 8.49 -2.33 -24.88
C GLN A 368 8.82 -3.28 -26.04
N ALA A 369 7.95 -3.40 -27.04
CA ALA A 369 8.24 -4.20 -28.24
C ALA A 369 9.40 -3.63 -29.06
N ILE A 370 9.53 -2.30 -29.16
CA ILE A 370 10.59 -1.63 -29.92
C ILE A 370 11.92 -1.67 -29.18
N LEU A 371 11.92 -1.35 -27.88
CA LEU A 371 13.14 -1.22 -27.07
C LEU A 371 13.62 -2.57 -26.51
N GLY A 372 12.74 -3.56 -26.40
CA GLY A 372 13.06 -4.92 -25.98
C GLY A 372 13.84 -4.95 -24.67
N SER A 373 15.03 -5.56 -24.69
CA SER A 373 15.90 -5.72 -23.52
C SER A 373 16.48 -4.42 -22.96
N LYS A 374 16.29 -3.27 -23.64
CA LYS A 374 16.68 -1.95 -23.09
C LYS A 374 15.77 -1.50 -21.94
N ILE A 375 14.57 -2.06 -21.83
CA ILE A 375 13.64 -1.85 -20.72
C ILE A 375 13.69 -3.10 -19.83
N GLU A 376 14.39 -3.00 -18.71
CA GLU A 376 14.57 -4.11 -17.77
C GLU A 376 13.54 -4.04 -16.65
N ASN A 377 12.76 -5.09 -16.46
CA ASN A 377 11.86 -5.19 -15.31
C ASN A 377 12.67 -5.44 -14.04
N LEU A 378 12.47 -4.63 -12.99
CA LEU A 378 13.15 -4.81 -11.71
C LEU A 378 12.48 -5.86 -10.80
N GLU A 379 11.41 -6.50 -11.29
CA GLU A 379 10.61 -7.48 -10.55
C GLU A 379 10.17 -6.93 -9.19
N THR A 380 9.55 -5.75 -9.23
CA THR A 380 9.03 -5.02 -8.07
C THR A 380 7.52 -4.90 -8.16
N TYR A 381 6.88 -4.59 -7.03
CA TYR A 381 5.51 -4.11 -7.01
C TYR A 381 5.39 -2.72 -6.36
N PRO A 382 4.65 -1.77 -6.96
CA PRO A 382 4.21 -1.81 -8.36
C PRO A 382 5.38 -2.00 -9.34
N PRO A 383 5.13 -2.48 -10.58
CA PRO A 383 6.18 -2.72 -11.56
C PRO A 383 6.99 -1.46 -11.85
N ARG A 384 8.32 -1.58 -11.78
CA ARG A 384 9.27 -0.51 -12.06
C ARG A 384 10.31 -1.03 -13.02
N TYR A 385 10.62 -0.24 -14.03
CA TYR A 385 11.52 -0.64 -15.10
C TYR A 385 12.76 0.25 -15.11
N ARG A 386 13.91 -0.37 -15.31
CA ARG A 386 15.19 0.32 -15.45
C ARG A 386 15.54 0.45 -16.92
N VAL A 387 15.98 1.65 -17.29
CA VAL A 387 16.53 1.97 -18.60
C VAL A 387 17.93 2.58 -18.42
N LEU A 388 18.86 2.16 -19.28
CA LEU A 388 20.28 2.56 -19.23
C LEU A 388 20.72 3.40 -20.45
N SER A 389 19.82 3.62 -21.39
CA SER A 389 20.03 4.47 -22.56
C SER A 389 18.72 5.10 -23.00
N PHE A 390 18.75 6.39 -23.37
CA PHE A 390 17.61 7.03 -24.05
C PHE A 390 17.45 6.45 -25.48
N PRO A 391 16.22 6.35 -26.02
CA PRO A 391 16.01 5.81 -27.36
C PRO A 391 16.68 6.66 -28.45
N THR A 392 17.13 5.99 -29.50
CA THR A 392 17.67 6.64 -30.70
C THR A 392 16.58 7.36 -31.49
N ALA A 393 16.97 8.29 -32.36
CA ALA A 393 16.02 9.00 -33.23
C ALA A 393 15.18 8.04 -34.10
N ASP A 394 15.75 6.93 -34.57
CA ASP A 394 15.03 5.93 -35.35
C ASP A 394 14.02 5.14 -34.49
N GLU A 395 14.38 4.82 -33.25
CA GLU A 395 13.46 4.18 -32.30
C GLU A 395 12.30 5.12 -31.92
N LEU A 396 12.59 6.39 -31.63
CA LEU A 396 11.56 7.41 -31.36
C LEU A 396 10.61 7.57 -32.55
N LYS A 397 11.13 7.53 -33.78
CA LYS A 397 10.33 7.58 -35.00
C LYS A 397 9.44 6.36 -35.18
N GLN A 398 9.91 5.16 -34.79
CA GLN A 398 9.11 3.93 -34.83
C GLN A 398 8.02 3.93 -33.76
N ILE A 399 8.31 4.48 -32.57
CA ILE A 399 7.32 4.66 -31.50
C ILE A 399 6.21 5.63 -31.97
N GLY A 400 6.61 6.70 -32.66
CA GLY A 400 5.71 7.71 -33.19
C GLY A 400 5.26 8.72 -32.13
N SER A 401 4.15 9.39 -32.39
CA SER A 401 3.59 10.38 -31.49
C SER A 401 2.07 10.28 -31.45
N LEU A 402 1.52 10.18 -30.24
CA LEU A 402 0.09 10.26 -30.01
C LEU A 402 -0.39 11.71 -30.16
N PRO A 403 -1.47 11.99 -30.92
CA PRO A 403 -1.88 13.35 -31.29
C PRO A 403 -2.02 14.35 -30.15
N ARG A 404 -2.34 13.88 -28.93
CA ARG A 404 -2.49 14.74 -27.75
C ARG A 404 -1.17 15.13 -27.08
N PHE A 405 -0.12 14.38 -27.34
CA PHE A 405 1.25 14.65 -26.90
C PHE A 405 2.14 15.12 -28.06
N CYS A 406 1.54 15.35 -29.24
CA CYS A 406 2.12 16.14 -30.32
C CYS A 406 1.95 17.63 -30.03
N LEU A 407 2.94 18.43 -30.40
CA LEU A 407 2.79 19.89 -30.53
C LEU A 407 1.90 20.23 -31.73
#